data_AF-A0A9Q3K7D2-F1
#
_entry.id   AF-A0A9Q3K7D2-F1
#
_cell.length_a   1.000
_cell.length_b   1.000
_cell.length_c   1.000
_cell.angle_alpha   90.00
_cell.angle_beta   90.00
_cell.angle_gamma   90.00
#
_symmetry.space_group_name_H-M   'P 1'
#
loop_
_entity.id
_entity.type
_entity.pdbx_description
1 polymer ?
#
loop_
_entity_poly.entity_id
_entity_poly.type
_entity_poly.pdbx_seq_one_letter_code
_entity_poly.pdbx_strand_id
1 'polypeptide(L)'
;MQQMTQIRANIQPAFVSHSSRPPAFKAPSMKAPECFDGTQTFKFRSFTQSCQLIFYNDVANFSQDRKKVLYATSFLIGRASKRIEPYLSHFINQDPRYLLNSWTLFESRLFTLYGDPNEVRKAEAELDSLRTKEGGNVSLYICNFRSLMSITGDWG
;
A
#
# COMPACT_ATOMS: atom_id res chain seq x y z
N MET A 1 38.03 -63.33 30.99
CA MET A 1 38.51 -62.36 29.99
C MET A 1 37.69 -62.55 28.72
N GLN A 2 36.87 -61.56 28.36
CA GLN A 2 36.59 -61.06 27.00
C GLN A 2 35.23 -60.32 27.00
N GLN A 3 35.31 -59.00 26.82
CA GLN A 3 34.23 -58.08 26.48
C GLN A 3 33.86 -58.21 24.99
N MET A 4 32.75 -57.55 24.62
CA MET A 4 32.35 -56.98 23.31
C MET A 4 31.00 -57.57 22.82
N THR A 5 29.94 -56.84 22.45
CA THR A 5 29.70 -55.40 22.24
C THR A 5 28.17 -55.21 22.20
N GLN A 6 27.63 -54.23 22.94
CA GLN A 6 26.23 -53.80 22.83
C GLN A 6 26.11 -52.80 21.67
N ILE A 7 25.31 -53.12 20.65
CA ILE A 7 24.97 -52.18 19.57
C ILE A 7 23.74 -51.40 20.04
N ARG A 8 23.93 -50.17 20.52
CA ARG A 8 22.84 -49.21 20.70
C ARG A 8 22.52 -48.57 19.35
N ALA A 9 21.39 -48.92 18.76
CA ALA A 9 20.82 -48.19 17.64
C ALA A 9 20.36 -46.80 18.13
N ASN A 10 21.12 -45.76 17.77
CA ASN A 10 20.77 -44.38 18.06
C ASN A 10 19.77 -43.88 17.00
N ILE A 11 18.49 -44.11 17.22
CA ILE A 11 17.42 -43.55 16.38
C ILE A 11 17.12 -42.14 16.90
N GLN A 12 17.76 -41.13 16.29
CA GLN A 12 17.31 -39.75 16.45
C GLN A 12 16.02 -39.56 15.65
N PRO A 13 14.94 -39.03 16.24
CA PRO A 13 13.78 -38.64 15.45
C PRO A 13 14.20 -37.44 14.59
N ALA A 14 14.11 -37.60 13.26
CA ALA A 14 14.20 -36.47 12.35
C ALA A 14 13.06 -35.50 12.71
N PHE A 15 13.40 -34.37 13.32
CA PHE A 15 12.48 -33.25 13.46
C PHE A 15 12.25 -32.69 12.05
N VAL A 16 11.25 -33.25 11.36
CA VAL A 16 10.82 -32.70 10.08
C VAL A 16 10.10 -31.40 10.40
N SER A 17 10.86 -30.31 10.31
CA SER A 17 10.37 -28.95 10.45
C SER A 17 9.50 -28.63 9.23
N HIS A 18 8.25 -29.09 9.23
CA HIS A 18 7.24 -28.66 8.27
C HIS A 18 6.76 -27.26 8.65
N SER A 19 7.59 -26.24 8.44
CA SER A 19 7.11 -24.86 8.37
C SER A 19 6.59 -24.59 6.96
N SER A 20 5.59 -25.35 6.49
CA SER A 20 4.85 -24.97 5.29
C SER A 20 3.88 -23.87 5.69
N ARG A 21 4.36 -22.61 5.70
CA ARG A 21 3.50 -21.44 5.81
C ARG A 21 2.45 -21.56 4.70
N PRO A 22 1.15 -21.50 4.99
CA PRO A 22 0.14 -21.54 3.95
C PRO A 22 0.45 -20.43 2.93
N PRO A 23 0.30 -20.70 1.62
CA PRO A 23 0.55 -19.69 0.59
C PRO A 23 -0.27 -18.45 0.91
N ALA A 24 0.37 -17.29 0.81
CA ALA A 24 -0.30 -16.01 1.06
C ALA A 24 -1.54 -15.92 0.15
N PHE A 25 -2.66 -15.48 0.73
CA PHE A 25 -3.89 -15.26 -0.04
C PHE A 25 -3.62 -14.30 -1.19
N LYS A 26 -4.03 -14.71 -2.40
CA LYS A 26 -3.95 -13.92 -3.61
C LYS A 26 -5.29 -14.02 -4.33
N ALA A 27 -6.05 -12.92 -4.34
CA ALA A 27 -7.28 -12.84 -5.09
C ALA A 27 -6.97 -13.00 -6.59
N PRO A 28 -7.65 -13.93 -7.29
CA PRO A 28 -7.53 -14.05 -8.72
C PRO A 28 -8.15 -12.82 -9.39
N SER A 29 -7.39 -12.16 -10.26
CA SER A 29 -7.87 -11.03 -11.09
C SER A 29 -8.37 -9.79 -10.32
N MET A 30 -7.48 -9.15 -9.56
CA MET A 30 -7.74 -7.81 -9.01
C MET A 30 -8.08 -6.81 -10.12
N LYS A 31 -9.10 -5.97 -9.89
CA LYS A 31 -9.45 -4.88 -10.81
C LYS A 31 -8.28 -3.89 -10.89
N ALA A 32 -7.90 -3.51 -12.12
CA ALA A 32 -6.87 -2.50 -12.35
C ALA A 32 -7.33 -1.10 -11.86
N PRO A 33 -6.40 -0.19 -11.51
CA PRO A 33 -6.72 1.18 -11.17
C PRO A 33 -7.38 1.93 -12.33
N GLU A 34 -8.24 2.90 -12.03
CA GLU A 34 -8.67 3.89 -13.03
C GLU A 34 -7.49 4.79 -13.40
N CYS A 35 -7.41 5.21 -14.67
CA CYS A 35 -6.38 6.16 -15.09
C CYS A 35 -6.52 7.50 -14.35
N PHE A 36 -5.39 8.07 -13.94
CA PHE A 36 -5.35 9.33 -13.22
C PHE A 36 -4.69 10.42 -14.07
N ASP A 37 -5.45 11.49 -14.35
CA ASP A 37 -5.01 12.60 -15.21
C ASP A 37 -4.47 13.81 -14.45
N GLY A 38 -4.59 13.81 -13.11
CA GLY A 38 -4.19 14.92 -12.25
C GLY A 38 -5.19 16.09 -12.22
N THR A 39 -6.45 15.91 -12.65
CA THR A 39 -7.46 16.99 -12.64
C THR A 39 -8.26 17.09 -11.35
N GLN A 40 -8.60 15.94 -10.76
CA GLN A 40 -9.50 15.86 -9.63
C GLN A 40 -8.72 15.35 -8.42
N THR A 41 -8.45 16.25 -7.47
CA THR A 41 -7.72 15.98 -6.23
C THR A 41 -8.32 14.80 -5.46
N PHE A 42 -9.65 14.71 -5.36
CA PHE A 42 -10.31 13.62 -4.65
C PHE A 42 -10.11 12.24 -5.31
N LYS A 43 -9.82 12.17 -6.62
CA LYS A 43 -9.53 10.91 -7.31
C LYS A 43 -8.13 10.38 -7.00
N PHE A 44 -7.22 11.22 -6.52
CA PHE A 44 -5.87 10.81 -6.16
C PHE A 44 -5.88 9.70 -5.09
N ARG A 45 -6.71 9.86 -4.05
CA ARG A 45 -6.82 8.87 -2.96
C ARG A 45 -7.29 7.51 -3.49
N SER A 46 -8.34 7.49 -4.30
CA SER A 46 -8.89 6.27 -4.89
C SER A 46 -7.88 5.55 -5.81
N PHE A 47 -7.13 6.33 -6.60
CA PHE A 47 -6.06 5.79 -7.44
C PHE A 47 -4.96 5.12 -6.61
N THR A 48 -4.44 5.82 -5.61
CA THR A 48 -3.36 5.32 -4.75
C THR A 48 -3.78 4.10 -3.92
N GLN A 49 -5.00 4.10 -3.37
CA GLN A 49 -5.57 2.96 -2.66
C GLN A 49 -5.72 1.72 -3.56
N SER A 50 -6.17 1.91 -4.81
CA SER A 50 -6.30 0.82 -5.77
C SER A 50 -4.93 0.20 -6.10
N CYS A 51 -3.90 1.02 -6.28
CA CYS A 51 -2.52 0.56 -6.45
C CYS A 51 -2.04 -0.26 -5.24
N GLN A 52 -2.24 0.26 -4.01
CA GLN A 52 -1.83 -0.43 -2.78
C GLN A 52 -2.50 -1.80 -2.65
N LEU A 53 -3.81 -1.91 -2.89
CA LEU A 53 -4.53 -3.19 -2.85
C LEU A 53 -3.90 -4.23 -3.78
N ILE A 54 -3.51 -3.83 -5.00
CA ILE A 54 -2.85 -4.72 -5.95
C ILE A 54 -1.46 -5.15 -5.46
N PHE A 55 -0.68 -4.22 -4.90
CA PHE A 55 0.65 -4.52 -4.38
C PHE A 55 0.61 -5.48 -3.20
N TYR A 56 -0.36 -5.30 -2.29
CA TYR A 56 -0.55 -6.20 -1.15
C TYR A 56 -1.13 -7.56 -1.56
N ASN A 57 -1.93 -7.61 -2.62
CA ASN A 57 -2.45 -8.88 -3.15
C ASN A 57 -1.36 -9.73 -3.83
N ASP A 58 -0.34 -9.10 -4.42
CA ASP A 58 0.71 -9.78 -5.18
C ASP A 58 2.12 -9.33 -4.79
N VAL A 59 2.45 -9.51 -3.50
CA VAL A 59 3.73 -9.09 -2.90
C VAL A 59 4.94 -9.69 -3.62
N ALA A 60 4.82 -10.89 -4.20
CA ALA A 60 5.89 -11.52 -4.96
C ALA A 60 6.27 -10.69 -6.20
N ASN A 61 5.27 -10.29 -6.99
CA ASN A 61 5.48 -9.47 -8.18
C ASN A 61 5.82 -8.01 -7.81
N PHE A 62 5.24 -7.47 -6.74
CA PHE A 62 5.46 -6.08 -6.28
C PHE A 62 6.43 -5.97 -5.11
N SER A 63 7.39 -6.89 -5.04
CA SER A 63 8.42 -6.97 -3.98
C SER A 63 9.40 -5.80 -4.00
N GLN A 64 9.55 -5.13 -5.13
CA GLN A 64 10.45 -3.98 -5.30
C GLN A 64 9.62 -2.72 -5.57
N ASP A 65 9.98 -1.62 -4.91
CA ASP A 65 9.30 -0.33 -5.06
C ASP A 65 9.31 0.17 -6.51
N ARG A 66 10.40 -0.07 -7.22
CA ARG A 66 10.48 0.26 -8.65
C ARG A 66 9.35 -0.38 -9.47
N LYS A 67 8.98 -1.63 -9.18
CA LYS A 67 7.88 -2.31 -9.89
C LYS A 67 6.53 -1.67 -9.55
N LYS A 68 6.33 -1.26 -8.30
CA LYS A 68 5.13 -0.51 -7.86
C LYS A 68 5.02 0.82 -8.59
N VAL A 69 6.10 1.59 -8.64
CA VAL A 69 6.12 2.91 -9.27
C VAL A 69 5.91 2.80 -10.79
N LEU A 70 6.57 1.85 -11.46
CA LEU A 70 6.36 1.62 -12.90
C LEU A 70 4.91 1.24 -13.20
N TYR A 71 4.32 0.36 -12.39
CA TYR A 71 2.92 -0.01 -12.52
C TYR A 71 1.99 1.19 -12.33
N ALA A 72 2.13 1.94 -11.24
CA ALA A 72 1.29 3.13 -11.03
C ALA A 72 1.47 4.17 -12.14
N THR A 73 2.71 4.34 -12.64
CA THR A 73 3.01 5.29 -13.72
C THR A 73 2.31 4.94 -15.03
N SER A 74 2.07 3.65 -15.33
CA SER A 74 1.35 3.25 -16.55
C SER A 74 -0.12 3.65 -16.57
N PHE A 75 -0.68 4.02 -15.42
CA PHE A 75 -2.06 4.52 -15.28
C PHE A 75 -2.10 6.05 -15.17
N LEU A 76 -0.96 6.74 -15.20
CA LEU A 76 -0.93 8.20 -15.25
C LEU A 76 -1.14 8.66 -16.69
N ILE A 77 -2.06 9.60 -16.88
CA ILE A 77 -2.36 10.20 -18.18
C ILE A 77 -2.33 11.73 -18.06
N GLY A 78 -2.48 12.43 -19.19
CA GLY A 78 -2.66 13.89 -19.21
C GLY A 78 -1.61 14.66 -18.42
N ARG A 79 -2.07 15.50 -17.48
CA ARG A 79 -1.17 16.36 -16.69
C ARG A 79 -0.33 15.57 -15.69
N ALA A 80 -0.86 14.47 -15.15
CA ALA A 80 -0.12 13.57 -14.25
C ALA A 80 1.10 12.96 -14.95
N SER A 81 0.90 12.40 -16.14
CA SER A 81 1.99 11.81 -16.93
C SER A 81 3.07 12.84 -17.26
N LYS A 82 2.67 14.04 -17.72
CA LYS A 82 3.61 15.13 -18.05
C LYS A 82 4.50 15.56 -16.89
N ARG A 83 4.04 15.46 -15.63
CA ARG A 83 4.87 15.78 -14.45
C ARG A 83 5.91 14.70 -14.14
N ILE A 84 5.68 13.47 -14.57
CA ILE A 84 6.55 12.32 -14.32
C ILE A 84 7.52 12.05 -15.48
N GLU A 85 7.19 12.51 -16.68
CA GLU A 85 8.01 12.38 -17.89
C GLU A 85 9.52 12.67 -17.70
N PRO A 86 9.96 13.72 -16.98
CA PRO A 86 11.39 13.99 -16.79
C PRO A 86 12.12 12.90 -16.00
N TYR A 87 11.40 12.05 -15.26
CA TYR A 87 11.96 10.92 -14.54
C TYR A 87 12.00 9.64 -15.39
N LEU A 88 11.23 9.59 -16.48
CA LEU A 88 11.21 8.45 -17.39
C LEU A 88 12.42 8.45 -18.33
N SER A 89 13.06 9.60 -18.58
CA SER A 89 14.27 9.67 -19.42
C SER A 89 15.46 8.88 -18.87
N HIS A 90 15.49 8.57 -17.57
CA HIS A 90 16.58 7.85 -16.92
C HIS A 90 16.12 6.56 -16.22
N PHE A 91 15.45 5.67 -16.95
CA PHE A 91 15.03 4.36 -16.42
C PHE A 91 16.17 3.52 -15.84
N ILE A 92 17.42 3.70 -16.29
CA ILE A 92 18.57 2.90 -15.80
C ILE A 92 19.11 3.44 -14.47
N ASN A 93 18.60 4.58 -13.98
CA ASN A 93 19.04 5.16 -12.71
C ASN A 93 18.78 4.19 -11.54
N GLN A 94 19.83 3.87 -10.80
CA GLN A 94 19.79 2.96 -9.64
C GLN A 94 19.83 3.71 -8.30
N ASP A 95 19.91 5.05 -8.27
CA ASP A 95 19.87 5.82 -7.03
C ASP A 95 18.55 5.53 -6.29
N PRO A 96 18.59 5.03 -5.05
CA PRO A 96 17.38 4.77 -4.26
C PRO A 96 16.51 6.02 -4.02
N ARG A 97 17.13 7.22 -4.08
CA ARG A 97 16.44 8.51 -3.95
C ARG A 97 15.81 8.97 -5.25
N TYR A 98 16.02 8.24 -6.35
CA TYR A 98 15.36 8.54 -7.61
C TYR A 98 13.87 8.22 -7.51
N LEU A 99 13.03 9.12 -8.03
CA LEU A 99 11.57 9.06 -7.90
C LEU A 99 10.99 7.69 -8.31
N LEU A 100 11.53 7.10 -9.39
CA LEU A 100 11.05 5.82 -9.92
C LEU A 100 11.46 4.59 -9.08
N ASN A 101 12.38 4.76 -8.13
CA ASN A 101 12.94 3.65 -7.34
C ASN A 101 12.33 3.55 -5.93
N SER A 102 11.52 4.53 -5.51
CA SER A 102 10.89 4.55 -4.18
C SER A 102 9.40 4.86 -4.29
N TRP A 103 8.57 3.96 -3.78
CA TRP A 103 7.13 4.16 -3.75
C TRP A 103 6.75 5.36 -2.87
N THR A 104 7.39 5.48 -1.70
CA THR A 104 7.13 6.58 -0.76
C THR A 104 7.47 7.94 -1.36
N LEU A 105 8.61 8.07 -2.06
CA LEU A 105 8.97 9.33 -2.73
C LEU A 105 8.00 9.66 -3.86
N PHE A 106 7.61 8.64 -4.64
CA PHE A 106 6.63 8.79 -5.71
C PHE A 106 5.28 9.27 -5.18
N GLU A 107 4.71 8.57 -4.20
CA GLU A 107 3.42 8.88 -3.58
C GLU A 107 3.44 10.28 -2.96
N SER A 108 4.48 10.62 -2.20
CA SER A 108 4.64 11.95 -1.60
C SER A 108 4.70 13.04 -2.67
N ARG A 109 5.48 12.84 -3.74
CA ARG A 109 5.60 13.82 -4.82
C ARG A 109 4.27 14.02 -5.56
N LEU A 110 3.54 12.95 -5.85
CA LEU A 110 2.22 13.04 -6.46
C LEU A 110 1.22 13.73 -5.51
N PHE A 111 1.27 13.43 -4.21
CA PHE A 111 0.44 14.09 -3.21
C PHE A 111 0.71 15.60 -3.15
N THR A 112 1.98 16.03 -3.18
CA THR A 112 2.30 17.47 -3.25
C THR A 112 1.75 18.14 -4.52
N LEU A 113 1.66 17.41 -5.63
CA LEU A 113 1.18 17.94 -6.90
C LEU A 113 -0.35 17.92 -7.04
N TYR A 114 -1.01 16.91 -6.47
CA TYR A 114 -2.41 16.59 -6.77
C TYR A 114 -3.28 16.31 -5.54
N GLY A 115 -2.68 16.15 -4.35
CA GLY A 115 -3.38 16.00 -3.09
C GLY A 115 -4.00 17.31 -2.61
N ASP A 116 -4.91 17.22 -1.65
CA ASP A 116 -5.49 18.42 -1.03
C ASP A 116 -4.54 18.86 0.10
N PRO A 117 -3.85 20.00 -0.01
CA PRO A 117 -2.96 20.46 1.05
C PRO A 117 -3.71 20.75 2.36
N ASN A 118 -5.04 20.86 2.30
CA ASN A 118 -5.90 21.16 3.42
C ASN A 118 -6.75 19.96 3.84
N GLU A 119 -6.44 18.74 3.37
CA GLU A 119 -7.22 17.53 3.65
C GLU A 119 -7.40 17.32 5.17
N VAL A 120 -6.30 17.45 5.92
CA VAL A 120 -6.27 17.32 7.38
C VAL A 120 -7.15 18.39 8.03
N ARG A 121 -6.91 19.66 7.72
CA ARG A 121 -7.67 20.79 8.30
C ARG A 121 -9.16 20.75 7.97
N LYS A 122 -9.52 20.28 6.77
CA LYS A 122 -10.93 20.05 6.40
C LYS A 122 -11.53 18.92 7.22
N ALA A 123 -10.79 17.82 7.39
CA ALA A 123 -11.25 16.69 8.20
C ALA A 123 -11.41 17.07 9.68
N GLU A 124 -10.51 17.90 10.24
CA GLU A 124 -10.63 18.46 11.59
C GLU A 124 -11.89 19.33 11.74
N ALA A 125 -12.11 20.27 10.81
CA ALA A 125 -13.30 21.11 10.83
C ALA A 125 -14.61 20.30 10.67
N GLU A 126 -14.58 19.22 9.89
CA GLU A 126 -15.70 18.32 9.74
C GLU A 126 -15.94 17.49 11.02
N LEU A 127 -14.89 17.03 11.70
CA LEU A 127 -14.97 16.37 13.01
C LEU A 127 -15.59 17.30 14.06
N ASP A 128 -15.15 18.55 14.12
CA ASP A 128 -15.66 19.55 15.07
C ASP A 128 -17.16 19.79 14.91
N SER A 129 -17.65 19.75 13.68
CA SER A 129 -19.07 19.93 13.32
C SER A 129 -19.87 18.64 13.25
N LEU A 130 -19.24 17.45 13.35
CA LEU A 130 -19.90 16.16 13.23
C LEU A 130 -20.85 15.91 14.41
N ARG A 131 -22.15 15.84 14.13
CA ARG A 131 -23.20 15.57 15.13
C ARG A 131 -24.21 14.58 14.59
N THR A 132 -24.74 13.70 15.46
CA THR A 132 -25.90 12.88 15.12
C THR A 132 -27.15 13.74 15.31
N LYS A 133 -27.96 13.91 14.26
CA LYS A 133 -29.26 14.59 14.36
C LYS A 133 -30.24 13.76 15.20
N GLU A 134 -31.27 14.40 15.74
CA GLU A 134 -32.35 13.69 16.42
C GLU A 134 -33.04 12.71 15.46
N GLY A 135 -33.16 11.43 15.87
CA GLY A 135 -33.58 10.33 14.98
C GLY A 135 -32.52 9.86 13.97
N GLY A 136 -31.29 10.36 14.08
CA GLY A 136 -30.19 10.05 13.17
C GLY A 136 -29.58 8.66 13.36
N ASN A 137 -28.93 8.18 12.31
CA ASN A 137 -28.28 6.87 12.30
C ASN A 137 -26.92 6.94 13.00
N VAL A 138 -26.82 6.34 14.19
CA VAL A 138 -25.58 6.28 14.99
C VAL A 138 -24.47 5.52 14.26
N SER A 139 -24.80 4.47 13.50
CA SER A 139 -23.80 3.73 12.73
C SER A 139 -23.18 4.59 11.63
N LEU A 140 -23.96 5.43 10.96
CA LEU A 140 -23.46 6.40 9.98
C LEU A 140 -22.52 7.42 10.63
N TYR A 141 -22.88 7.93 11.82
CA TYR A 141 -22.00 8.79 12.59
C TYR A 141 -20.66 8.11 12.90
N ILE A 142 -20.67 6.87 13.41
CA ILE A 142 -19.45 6.11 13.73
C ILE A 142 -18.60 5.90 12.48
N CYS A 143 -19.21 5.57 11.34
CA CYS A 143 -18.50 5.41 10.06
C CYS A 143 -17.83 6.71 9.62
N ASN A 144 -18.56 7.83 9.64
CA ASN A 144 -18.02 9.14 9.25
C ASN A 144 -16.90 9.59 10.20
N PHE A 145 -17.10 9.45 11.51
CA PHE A 145 -16.09 9.77 12.52
C PHE A 145 -14.80 8.98 12.28
N ARG A 146 -14.88 7.67 12.10
CA ARG A 146 -13.71 6.81 11.82
C ARG A 146 -13.01 7.18 10.53
N SER A 147 -13.79 7.51 9.49
CA SER A 147 -13.24 7.95 8.21
C SER A 147 -12.43 9.24 8.37
N LEU A 148 -12.99 10.26 9.04
CA LEU A 148 -12.31 11.53 9.27
C LEU A 148 -11.08 11.40 10.16
N MET A 149 -11.16 10.61 11.24
CA MET A 149 -10.02 10.30 12.10
C MET A 149 -8.86 9.65 11.33
N SER A 150 -9.17 8.79 10.34
CA SER A 150 -8.13 8.18 9.50
C SER A 150 -7.37 9.18 8.60
N ILE A 151 -7.96 10.36 8.36
CA ILE A 151 -7.35 11.43 7.56
C ILE A 151 -6.47 12.32 8.42
N THR A 152 -6.89 12.64 9.64
CA THR A 152 -6.15 13.55 10.53
C THR A 152 -4.89 12.93 11.11
N GLY A 153 -4.76 11.60 11.07
CA GLY A 153 -3.70 10.88 11.77
C GLY A 153 -4.01 10.80 13.26
N ASP A 154 -3.67 9.67 13.88
CA ASP A 154 -3.98 9.38 15.29
C ASP A 154 -3.52 10.52 16.22
N TRP A 155 -4.46 11.07 16.99
CA TRP A 155 -4.12 11.85 18.19
C TRP A 155 -3.70 10.85 19.27
N GLY A 156 -2.42 10.47 19.25
CA GLY A 156 -1.78 9.59 20.22
C GLY A 156 -0.40 10.08 20.58
#